data_AF-A0A7K3WFK6-F1
#
_entry.id   AF-A0A7K3WFK6-F1
#
_cell.length_a   1.000
_cell.length_b   1.000
_cell.length_c   1.000
_cell.angle_alpha   90.00
_cell.angle_beta   90.00
_cell.angle_gamma   90.00
#
_symmetry.space_group_name_H-M   'P 1'
#
loop_
_entity.id
_entity.type
_entity.pdbx_description
1 polymer ?
#
loop_
_entity_poly.entity_id
_entity_poly.type
_entity_poly.pdbx_seq_one_letter_code
_entity_poly.pdbx_strand_id
1 'polypeptide(L)'
;MQWSPRTGQPVLLALGAVLLAGAALGADPVGRALLGAAALLLAALALRDVLLRPRLAVDADGAVVRTLGGRVAVGWPRLRATVRTTRRLGTRSRTLELEDTGDDAVLLVLGRWDLGADPEEVAAVLWARGATGL
;
A
#
# COMPACT_ATOMS: atom_id res chain seq x y z
N MET A 1 -1.43 -16.65 -1.06
CA MET A 1 -2.17 -15.65 -1.85
C MET A 1 -1.49 -14.30 -1.67
N GLN A 2 -1.66 -13.34 -2.58
CA GLN A 2 -1.00 -12.04 -2.48
C GLN A 2 -1.89 -10.90 -2.96
N TRP A 3 -1.82 -9.78 -2.27
CA TRP A 3 -2.51 -8.52 -2.59
C TRP A 3 -1.50 -7.41 -2.79
N SER A 4 -1.80 -6.54 -3.75
CA SER A 4 -0.88 -5.51 -4.22
C SER A 4 -1.66 -4.31 -4.70
N PRO A 5 -1.08 -3.10 -4.65
CA PRO A 5 -1.70 -1.92 -5.24
C PRO A 5 -2.08 -2.17 -6.71
N ARG A 6 -3.07 -1.44 -7.23
CA ARG A 6 -3.45 -1.58 -8.65
C ARG A 6 -2.29 -1.16 -9.56
N THR A 7 -2.02 -1.94 -10.62
CA THR A 7 -0.84 -1.73 -11.49
C THR A 7 -0.91 -0.42 -12.28
N GLY A 8 -2.11 0.13 -12.52
CA GLY A 8 -2.25 1.39 -13.27
C GLY A 8 -1.64 2.62 -12.60
N GLN A 9 -1.59 2.66 -11.26
CA GLN A 9 -1.07 3.81 -10.51
C GLN A 9 0.44 4.04 -10.73
N PRO A 10 1.35 3.07 -10.52
CA PRO A 10 2.78 3.29 -10.75
C PRO A 10 3.09 3.61 -12.22
N VAL A 11 2.34 3.03 -13.17
CA VAL A 11 2.49 3.35 -14.60
C VAL A 11 2.14 4.81 -14.88
N LEU A 12 1.02 5.30 -14.35
CA LEU A 12 0.61 6.69 -14.53
C LEU A 12 1.60 7.67 -13.90
N LEU A 13 2.10 7.36 -12.70
CA LEU A 13 3.13 8.16 -12.03
C LEU A 13 4.44 8.19 -12.83
N ALA A 14 4.87 7.05 -13.37
CA ALA A 14 6.06 6.96 -14.20
C ALA A 14 5.92 7.76 -15.51
N LEU A 15 4.76 7.67 -16.18
CA LEU A 15 4.47 8.46 -17.38
C LEU A 15 4.48 9.96 -17.07
N GLY A 16 3.84 10.38 -15.97
CA GLY A 16 3.87 11.77 -15.52
C GLY A 16 5.30 12.26 -15.23
N ALA A 17 6.13 11.42 -14.59
CA ALA A 17 7.52 11.75 -14.33
C ALA A 17 8.31 11.99 -15.64
N VAL A 18 8.14 11.13 -16.63
CA VAL A 18 8.79 11.26 -17.95
C VAL A 18 8.35 12.54 -18.67
N LEU A 19 7.04 12.83 -18.67
CA LEU A 19 6.50 14.04 -19.30
C LEU A 19 7.03 15.32 -18.64
N LEU A 20 7.06 15.39 -17.30
CA LEU A 20 7.59 16.54 -16.57
C LEU A 20 9.11 16.70 -16.78
N ALA A 21 9.86 15.61 -16.80
CA ALA A 21 11.29 15.64 -17.10
C ALA A 21 11.55 16.17 -18.52
N GLY A 22 10.75 15.76 -19.51
CA GLY A 22 10.82 16.28 -20.87
C GLY A 22 10.49 17.77 -20.94
N ALA A 23 9.43 18.21 -20.27
CA ALA A 23 9.05 19.63 -20.21
C ALA A 23 10.12 20.50 -19.55
N ALA A 24 10.82 19.99 -18.53
CA ALA A 24 11.89 20.70 -17.85
C ALA A 24 13.04 21.10 -18.80
N LEU A 25 13.26 20.36 -19.90
CA LEU A 25 14.31 20.66 -20.87
C LEU A 25 14.10 21.98 -21.60
N GLY A 26 12.84 22.38 -21.82
CA GLY A 26 12.48 23.63 -22.50
C GLY A 26 12.20 24.83 -21.59
N ALA A 27 12.21 24.64 -20.27
CA ALA A 27 11.84 25.66 -19.30
C ALA A 27 12.98 26.67 -19.01
N ASP A 28 12.61 27.81 -18.41
CA ASP A 28 13.56 28.73 -17.77
C ASP A 28 14.22 28.07 -16.54
N PRO A 29 15.24 28.68 -15.90
CA PRO A 29 15.93 28.07 -14.76
C PRO A 29 15.00 27.69 -13.60
N VAL A 30 14.01 28.52 -13.27
CA VAL A 30 13.08 28.26 -12.16
C VAL A 30 12.09 27.18 -12.57
N GLY A 31 11.50 27.29 -13.77
CA GLY A 31 10.60 26.27 -14.31
C GLY A 31 11.25 24.89 -14.39
N ARG A 32 12.51 24.82 -14.84
CA ARG A 32 13.28 23.57 -14.91
C ARG A 32 13.50 22.95 -13.54
N ALA A 33 13.79 23.75 -12.52
CA ALA A 33 13.95 23.27 -11.15
C ALA A 33 12.63 22.68 -10.61
N LEU A 34 11.51 23.39 -10.79
CA LEU A 34 10.20 22.94 -10.31
C LEU A 34 9.71 21.67 -11.03
N LEU A 35 9.80 21.64 -12.36
CA LEU A 35 9.41 20.49 -13.17
C LEU A 35 10.31 19.28 -12.90
N GLY A 36 11.62 19.50 -12.74
CA GLY A 36 12.57 18.46 -12.36
C GLY A 36 12.28 17.87 -10.98
N ALA A 37 12.01 18.72 -9.97
CA ALA A 37 11.64 18.27 -8.64
C ALA A 37 10.32 17.47 -8.64
N ALA A 38 9.32 17.94 -9.38
CA ALA A 38 8.06 17.23 -9.54
C ALA A 38 8.24 15.88 -10.25
N ALA A 39 9.07 15.82 -11.31
CA ALA A 39 9.41 14.57 -11.99
C ALA A 39 10.08 13.56 -11.05
N LEU A 40 11.05 14.02 -10.23
CA LEU A 40 11.73 13.18 -9.24
C LEU A 40 10.75 12.66 -8.16
N LEU A 41 9.84 13.51 -7.69
CA LEU A 41 8.81 13.11 -6.73
C LEU A 41 7.91 12.01 -7.33
N LEU A 42 7.42 12.18 -8.56
CA LEU A 42 6.59 11.18 -9.22
C LEU A 42 7.35 9.87 -9.45
N ALA A 43 8.62 9.94 -9.87
CA ALA A 43 9.47 8.76 -10.04
C ALA A 43 9.69 8.03 -8.71
N ALA A 44 9.94 8.75 -7.61
CA ALA A 44 10.09 8.17 -6.29
C ALA A 44 8.80 7.48 -5.80
N LEU A 45 7.63 8.07 -6.07
CA LEU A 45 6.34 7.47 -5.76
C LEU A 45 6.08 6.20 -6.59
N ALA A 46 6.37 6.23 -7.88
CA ALA A 46 6.26 5.06 -8.75
C ALA A 46 7.20 3.93 -8.28
N LEU A 47 8.44 4.26 -7.94
CA LEU A 47 9.42 3.30 -7.43
C LEU A 47 8.99 2.71 -6.09
N ARG A 48 8.50 3.53 -5.16
CA ARG A 48 7.91 3.08 -3.90
C ARG A 48 6.79 2.05 -4.15
N ASP A 49 5.88 2.34 -5.07
CA ASP A 49 4.76 1.46 -5.40
C ASP A 49 5.21 0.13 -6.04
N VAL A 50 6.38 0.09 -6.68
CA VAL A 50 7.01 -1.14 -7.19
C VAL A 50 7.70 -1.91 -6.07
N LEU A 51 8.49 -1.25 -5.23
CA LEU A 51 9.26 -1.88 -4.14
C LEU A 51 8.35 -2.52 -3.08
N LEU A 52 7.19 -1.91 -2.83
CA LEU A 52 6.21 -2.39 -1.86
C LEU A 52 5.31 -3.53 -2.38
N ARG A 53 5.53 -4.04 -3.60
CA ARG A 53 4.78 -5.19 -4.12
C ARG A 53 5.45 -6.53 -3.77
N PRO A 54 4.69 -7.57 -3.36
CA PRO A 54 3.31 -7.52 -2.90
C PRO A 54 3.20 -6.88 -1.50
N ARG A 55 2.13 -6.12 -1.26
CA ARG A 55 1.97 -5.36 -0.01
C ARG A 55 1.57 -6.27 1.14
N LEU A 56 0.71 -7.24 0.86
CA LEU A 56 0.29 -8.31 1.78
C LEU A 56 0.42 -9.65 1.05
N ALA A 57 1.20 -10.56 1.61
CA ALA A 57 1.28 -11.94 1.19
C ALA A 57 0.82 -12.85 2.33
N VAL A 58 0.18 -13.96 2.01
CA VAL A 58 -0.23 -14.98 2.98
C VAL A 58 0.23 -16.35 2.52
N ASP A 59 0.76 -17.11 3.46
CA ASP A 59 1.28 -18.46 3.28
C ASP A 59 0.65 -19.44 4.30
N ALA A 60 1.29 -20.58 4.53
CA ALA A 60 0.81 -21.58 5.48
C ALA A 60 1.05 -21.14 6.94
N ASP A 61 2.08 -20.32 7.17
CA ASP A 61 2.57 -19.98 8.50
C ASP A 61 1.94 -18.67 9.02
N GLY A 62 1.57 -17.75 8.11
CA GLY A 62 0.93 -16.49 8.49
C GLY A 62 0.76 -15.49 7.35
N ALA A 63 0.76 -14.22 7.75
CA ALA A 63 0.71 -13.07 6.86
C ALA A 63 2.03 -12.28 6.91
N VAL A 64 2.52 -11.87 5.74
CA VAL A 64 3.70 -11.02 5.58
C VAL A 64 3.29 -9.71 4.92
N VAL A 65 3.53 -8.60 5.60
CA VAL A 65 3.28 -7.25 5.10
C VAL A 65 4.61 -6.57 4.79
N ARG A 66 4.76 -6.06 3.57
CA ARG A 66 5.90 -5.21 3.20
C ARG A 66 5.65 -3.78 3.64
N THR A 67 6.53 -3.21 4.47
CA THR A 67 6.51 -1.81 4.88
C THR A 67 7.69 -1.05 4.26
N LEU A 68 7.75 0.28 4.42
CA LEU A 68 8.91 1.05 3.96
C LEU A 68 10.20 0.70 4.74
N GLY A 69 10.07 0.22 5.99
CA GLY A 69 11.19 -0.15 6.85
C GLY A 69 11.57 -1.64 6.81
N GLY A 70 10.86 -2.48 6.04
CA GLY A 70 11.16 -3.91 5.96
C GLY A 70 9.93 -4.79 5.73
N ARG A 71 9.92 -5.96 6.36
CA ARG A 71 8.81 -6.93 6.30
C ARG A 71 8.36 -7.23 7.72
N VAL A 72 7.05 -7.22 7.93
CA VAL A 72 6.42 -7.64 9.18
C VAL A 72 5.71 -8.96 8.90
N ALA A 73 6.15 -10.04 9.54
CA ALA A 73 5.54 -11.36 9.43
C ALA A 73 4.82 -11.69 10.73
N VAL A 74 3.53 -12.01 10.65
CA VAL A 74 2.68 -12.34 11.79
C VAL A 74 2.07 -13.71 11.56
N GLY A 75 2.31 -14.63 12.48
CA GLY A 75 1.75 -15.99 12.42
C GLY A 75 0.25 -16.00 12.70
N TRP A 76 -0.49 -16.95 12.10
CA TRP A 76 -1.95 -17.04 12.24
C TRP A 76 -2.48 -16.96 13.69
N PRO A 77 -1.87 -17.64 14.70
CA PRO A 77 -2.40 -17.62 16.07
C PRO A 77 -2.38 -16.23 16.72
N ARG A 78 -1.52 -15.33 16.23
CA ARG A 78 -1.36 -13.97 16.73
C ARG A 78 -1.95 -12.92 15.81
N LEU A 79 -2.36 -13.31 14.60
CA LEU A 79 -2.88 -12.39 13.61
C LEU A 79 -4.35 -12.09 13.90
N ARG A 80 -4.61 -10.82 14.21
CA ARG A 80 -5.96 -10.28 14.29
C ARG A 80 -6.20 -9.38 13.09
N ALA A 81 -7.30 -9.64 12.37
CA ALA A 81 -7.70 -8.91 11.18
C ALA A 81 -9.06 -8.25 11.41
N THR A 82 -9.10 -6.92 11.46
CA THR A 82 -10.31 -6.14 11.70
C THR A 82 -10.60 -5.21 10.53
N VAL A 83 -11.85 -5.14 10.07
CA VAL A 83 -12.25 -4.18 9.04
C VAL A 83 -12.87 -2.95 9.70
N ARG A 84 -12.27 -1.78 9.47
CA ARG A 84 -12.84 -0.50 9.89
C ARG A 84 -13.43 0.23 8.70
N THR A 85 -14.62 0.79 8.92
CA THR A 85 -15.24 1.73 8.00
C THR A 85 -15.18 3.12 8.62
N THR A 86 -14.69 4.10 7.86
CA THR A 86 -14.85 5.52 8.17
C THR A 86 -15.70 6.21 7.11
N ARG A 87 -16.50 7.21 7.52
CA ARG A 87 -17.18 8.14 6.61
C ARG A 87 -16.59 9.52 6.80
N ARG A 88 -15.96 10.08 5.77
CA ARG A 88 -15.50 11.49 5.74
C ARG A 88 -15.93 12.12 4.43
N LEU A 89 -16.44 13.36 4.50
CA LEU A 89 -16.79 14.16 3.32
C LEU A 89 -17.72 13.41 2.34
N GLY A 90 -18.74 12.71 2.86
CA GLY A 90 -19.65 11.88 2.05
C GLY A 90 -19.04 10.60 1.46
N THR A 91 -17.73 10.39 1.63
CA THR A 91 -17.01 9.23 1.11
C THR A 91 -16.85 8.17 2.20
N ARG A 92 -17.23 6.93 1.89
CA ARG A 92 -17.01 5.77 2.76
C ARG A 92 -15.67 5.13 2.41
N SER A 93 -14.74 5.10 3.36
CA SER A 93 -13.46 4.40 3.23
C SER A 93 -13.46 3.17 4.13
N ARG A 94 -12.93 2.05 3.62
CA ARG A 94 -12.66 0.84 4.40
C ARG A 94 -11.16 0.65 4.53
N THR A 95 -10.73 0.16 5.68
CA THR A 95 -9.35 -0.23 5.96
C THR A 95 -9.33 -1.57 6.68
N LEU A 96 -8.32 -2.37 6.37
CA LEU A 96 -7.98 -3.62 7.03
C LEU A 96 -6.90 -3.31 8.07
N GLU A 97 -7.23 -3.49 9.33
CA GLU A 97 -6.31 -3.40 10.45
C GLU A 97 -5.78 -4.80 10.75
N LEU A 98 -4.46 -4.98 10.65
CA LEU A 98 -3.75 -6.19 11.03
C LEU A 98 -2.96 -5.89 12.29
N GLU A 99 -3.21 -6.67 13.33
CA GLU A 99 -2.56 -6.55 14.64
C GLU A 99 -1.85 -7.87 14.96
N ASP A 100 -0.61 -7.79 15.44
CA ASP A 100 0.06 -8.90 16.13
C ASP A 100 -0.29 -8.80 17.62
N THR A 101 -1.02 -9.79 18.15
CA THR A 101 -1.44 -9.79 19.56
C THR A 101 -0.32 -10.18 20.53
N GLY A 102 0.93 -10.31 20.07
CA GLY A 102 2.12 -10.53 20.91
C GLY A 102 2.66 -9.25 21.57
N ASP A 103 3.85 -9.36 22.17
CA ASP A 103 4.46 -8.29 22.98
C ASP A 103 4.83 -7.02 22.20
N ASP A 104 4.87 -7.10 20.86
CA ASP A 104 5.01 -5.97 19.95
C ASP A 104 3.69 -5.80 19.17
N ALA A 105 2.74 -5.03 19.72
CA ALA A 105 1.46 -4.74 19.07
C ALA A 105 1.67 -3.89 17.80
N VAL A 106 2.11 -4.53 16.72
CA VAL A 106 2.29 -3.87 15.42
C VAL A 106 0.91 -3.75 14.78
N LEU A 107 0.40 -2.53 14.70
CA LEU A 107 -0.83 -2.21 13.99
C LEU A 107 -0.49 -1.76 12.55
N LEU A 108 -0.89 -2.58 11.58
CA LEU A 108 -0.77 -2.27 10.15
C LEU A 108 -2.14 -1.98 9.57
N VAL A 109 -2.32 -0.76 9.07
CA VAL A 109 -3.57 -0.34 8.44
C VAL A 109 -3.39 -0.35 6.93
N LEU A 110 -4.16 -1.19 6.24
CA LEU A 110 -4.11 -1.38 4.78
C LEU A 110 -5.43 -0.95 4.15
N GLY A 111 -5.39 0.05 3.27
CA GLY A 111 -6.56 0.50 2.53
C GLY A 111 -6.80 -0.30 1.24
N ARG A 112 -7.90 0.00 0.56
CA ARG A 112 -8.20 -0.53 -0.78
C ARG A 112 -7.06 -0.27 -1.79
N TRP A 113 -6.39 0.87 -1.69
CA TRP A 113 -5.28 1.23 -2.59
C TRP A 113 -4.03 0.40 -2.33
N ASP A 114 -3.79 -0.01 -1.08
CA ASP A 114 -2.66 -0.85 -0.68
C ASP A 114 -2.87 -2.32 -1.09
N LEU A 115 -4.11 -2.80 -0.99
CA LEU A 115 -4.49 -4.19 -1.26
C LEU A 115 -4.85 -4.44 -2.73
N GLY A 116 -5.30 -3.41 -3.45
CA GLY A 116 -5.86 -3.54 -4.79
C GLY A 116 -7.24 -4.22 -4.85
N ALA A 117 -7.76 -4.69 -3.70
CA ALA A 117 -9.04 -5.37 -3.50
C ALA A 117 -9.85 -4.70 -2.37
N ASP A 118 -11.11 -5.09 -2.17
CA ASP A 118 -11.88 -4.59 -1.03
C ASP A 118 -11.30 -5.16 0.29
N PRO A 119 -10.95 -4.32 1.29
CA PRO A 119 -10.50 -4.77 2.61
C PRO A 119 -11.39 -5.85 3.24
N GLU A 120 -12.70 -5.81 2.99
CA GLU A 120 -13.67 -6.79 3.50
C GLU A 120 -13.49 -8.19 2.87
N GLU A 121 -13.22 -8.24 1.57
CA GLU A 121 -12.91 -9.48 0.84
C GLU A 121 -11.57 -10.07 1.30
N VAL A 122 -10.57 -9.23 1.53
CA VAL A 122 -9.27 -9.67 2.04
C VAL A 122 -9.39 -10.22 3.45
N ALA A 123 -10.12 -9.54 4.33
CA ALA A 123 -10.37 -10.00 5.70
C ALA A 123 -11.04 -11.38 5.74
N ALA A 124 -12.04 -11.62 4.88
CA ALA A 124 -12.70 -12.92 4.77
C ALA A 124 -11.71 -14.04 4.44
N VAL A 125 -10.74 -13.79 3.55
CA VAL A 125 -9.68 -14.76 3.24
C VAL A 125 -8.76 -14.97 4.43
N LEU A 126 -8.41 -13.92 5.17
CA LEU A 126 -7.56 -14.05 6.36
C LEU A 126 -8.24 -14.86 7.47
N TRP A 127 -9.53 -14.62 7.73
CA TRP A 127 -10.30 -15.37 8.71
C TRP A 127 -10.44 -16.84 8.34
N ALA A 128 -10.67 -17.15 7.06
CA ALA A 128 -10.70 -18.52 6.56
C ALA A 128 -9.36 -19.26 6.72
N ARG A 129 -8.25 -18.54 6.96
CA ARG A 129 -6.90 -19.09 7.18
C ARG A 129 -6.49 -19.14 8.65
N GLY A 130 -7.36 -18.69 9.57
CA GLY A 130 -7.12 -18.77 11.01
C GLY A 130 -6.74 -17.45 11.67
N ALA A 131 -6.75 -16.33 10.94
CA ALA A 131 -6.71 -15.02 11.59
C ALA A 131 -8.00 -14.82 12.42
N THR A 132 -7.87 -14.19 13.57
CA THR A 132 -9.05 -13.86 14.39
C THR A 132 -9.73 -12.59 13.87
N GLY A 133 -11.06 -12.59 13.88
CA GLY A 133 -11.88 -11.39 13.70
C GLY A 133 -12.30 -10.84 15.06
N LEU A 134 -12.42 -9.51 15.16
CA LEU A 134 -13.13 -8.85 16.25
C LEU A 134 -14.54 -8.48 15.79
#